data_AF-A0A175S384-F1
#
_entry.id   AF-A0A175S384-F1
#
_cell.length_a   1.000
_cell.length_b   1.000
_cell.length_c   1.000
_cell.angle_alpha   90.00
_cell.angle_beta   90.00
_cell.angle_gamma   90.00
#
_symmetry.space_group_name_H-M   'P 1'
#
loop_
_entity.id
_entity.type
_entity.pdbx_description
1 polymer ?
#
loop_
_entity_poly.entity_id
_entity_poly.type
_entity_poly.pdbx_seq_one_letter_code
_entity_poly.pdbx_strand_id
1 'polypeptide(L)'
;GSGSSGSGSSDAQPDPDNEFIGAPGQAAGTVVAVLRSGSTVLAGYTDNAGRQHGLTTAQERTLSAIDPDGTPVTVQLGALGTYRAQAVGSGGDVFVTALPLGALDSTIARLTLVFGGVTLLGLLVAAWAIALTVRRALRPLERVAGVASDVAALDLEGGDTAITARVERADLTANREVGQVGTALNRLLGHVGQALTVRREAESTMRTFVADASHELRTPIATVRAYAELSASSRDLDAVHANVGRIATEAVRMGDLVEELLLLARLDARALAGAPPLAVDAVDLTSIVV
;
A
#
# COMPACT_ATOMS: atom_id res chain seq x y z
N GLY A 1 37.74 11.58 -90.26
CA GLY A 1 38.16 12.61 -89.29
C GLY A 1 37.31 12.49 -88.05
N SER A 2 37.96 12.71 -86.89
CA SER A 2 37.43 12.87 -85.53
C SER A 2 36.71 11.68 -84.87
N GLY A 3 37.37 11.11 -83.87
CA GLY A 3 36.81 10.21 -82.87
C GLY A 3 36.82 10.79 -81.44
N SER A 4 36.44 9.94 -80.49
CA SER A 4 36.56 10.02 -79.02
C SER A 4 35.79 11.15 -78.32
N SER A 5 35.02 10.89 -77.26
CA SER A 5 35.57 10.49 -75.97
C SER A 5 34.47 9.90 -75.06
N GLY A 6 34.64 8.64 -74.65
CA GLY A 6 33.94 8.07 -73.49
C GLY A 6 34.72 8.40 -72.23
N SER A 7 34.03 8.88 -71.19
CA SER A 7 34.62 9.15 -69.88
C SER A 7 34.89 7.82 -69.16
N GLY A 8 36.16 7.47 -69.00
CA GLY A 8 36.60 6.38 -68.15
C GLY A 8 36.42 6.75 -66.68
N SER A 9 35.76 5.85 -65.94
CA SER A 9 35.83 5.73 -64.49
C SER A 9 37.29 5.49 -64.08
N SER A 10 37.87 6.43 -63.35
CA SER A 10 39.18 6.27 -62.72
C SER A 10 39.04 5.35 -61.51
N ASP A 11 39.31 4.05 -61.71
CA ASP A 11 39.70 3.15 -60.63
C ASP A 11 40.96 3.73 -59.98
N ALA A 12 40.87 4.00 -58.68
CA ALA A 12 41.99 4.51 -57.89
C ALA A 12 43.01 3.38 -57.71
N GLN A 13 43.98 3.32 -58.63
CA GLN A 13 45.16 2.48 -58.51
C GLN A 13 45.88 2.84 -57.19
N PRO A 14 46.21 1.87 -56.32
CA PRO A 14 47.00 2.15 -55.12
C PRO A 14 48.36 2.73 -55.54
N ASP A 15 48.70 3.88 -54.95
CA ASP A 15 49.97 4.57 -55.15
C ASP A 15 51.12 3.67 -54.65
N PRO A 16 52.11 3.31 -55.48
CA PRO A 16 53.22 2.44 -55.07
C PRO A 16 54.04 3.01 -53.91
N ASP A 17 53.99 4.32 -53.65
CA ASP A 17 54.65 4.95 -52.51
C ASP A 17 53.92 4.70 -51.16
N ASN A 18 52.70 4.16 -51.19
CA ASN A 18 51.84 3.91 -50.02
C ASN A 18 51.76 2.42 -49.61
N GLU A 19 52.66 1.55 -50.08
CA GLU A 19 52.64 0.09 -49.81
C GLU A 19 52.63 -0.26 -48.30
N PHE A 20 53.08 0.66 -47.44
CA PHE A 20 53.09 0.50 -45.99
C PHE A 20 51.78 0.92 -45.28
N ILE A 21 50.93 1.72 -45.93
CA ILE A 21 49.62 2.14 -45.40
C ILE A 21 48.62 1.02 -45.70
N GLY A 22 48.11 0.34 -44.65
CA GLY A 22 47.16 -0.77 -44.83
C GLY A 22 47.82 -2.13 -45.08
N ALA A 23 49.05 -2.33 -44.59
CA ALA A 23 49.71 -3.62 -44.61
C ALA A 23 48.83 -4.73 -43.98
N PRO A 24 48.89 -5.99 -44.48
CA PRO A 24 48.09 -7.08 -43.96
C PRO A 24 48.23 -7.24 -42.44
N GLY A 25 47.10 -7.33 -41.73
CA GLY A 25 47.08 -7.48 -40.26
C GLY A 25 46.84 -6.19 -39.46
N GLN A 26 46.64 -5.04 -40.11
CA GLN A 26 46.24 -3.79 -39.45
C GLN A 26 44.71 -3.69 -39.32
N ALA A 27 44.22 -3.24 -38.17
CA ALA A 27 42.81 -2.93 -37.99
C ALA A 27 42.45 -1.66 -38.77
N ALA A 28 41.21 -1.58 -39.26
CA ALA A 28 40.74 -0.38 -39.92
C ALA A 28 40.79 0.83 -38.97
N GLY A 29 41.20 1.98 -39.51
CA GLY A 29 41.47 3.20 -38.77
C GLY A 29 42.82 3.24 -38.07
N THR A 30 43.65 2.18 -38.12
CA THR A 30 45.03 2.27 -37.63
C THR A 30 45.81 3.28 -38.47
N VAL A 31 46.34 4.30 -37.79
CA VAL A 31 47.21 5.31 -38.39
C VAL A 31 48.65 4.81 -38.31
N VAL A 32 49.36 4.91 -39.43
CA VAL A 32 50.77 4.60 -39.52
C VAL A 32 51.48 5.82 -40.06
N ALA A 33 52.58 6.20 -39.42
CA ALA A 33 53.48 7.24 -39.92
C ALA A 33 54.94 6.80 -39.82
N VAL A 34 55.72 7.15 -40.84
CA VAL A 34 57.17 6.94 -40.88
C VAL A 34 57.82 8.31 -40.92
N LEU A 35 58.67 8.61 -39.94
CA LEU A 35 59.42 9.85 -39.87
C LEU A 35 60.90 9.56 -40.08
N ARG A 36 61.54 10.37 -40.93
CA ARG A 36 62.98 10.33 -41.17
C ARG A 36 63.56 11.69 -40.82
N SER A 37 64.52 11.71 -39.89
CA SER A 37 65.17 12.95 -39.44
C SER A 37 64.17 14.05 -38.99
N GLY A 38 63.05 13.64 -38.37
CA GLY A 38 62.01 14.55 -37.86
C GLY A 38 61.01 15.05 -38.91
N SER A 39 61.11 14.62 -40.16
CA SER A 39 60.13 14.91 -41.22
C SER A 39 59.30 13.66 -41.53
N THR A 40 57.99 13.83 -41.67
CA THR A 40 57.07 12.75 -42.07
C THR A 40 57.33 12.39 -43.53
N VAL A 41 57.78 11.16 -43.76
CA VAL A 41 58.00 10.61 -45.12
C VAL A 41 56.71 10.00 -45.67
N LEU A 42 55.97 9.33 -44.80
CA LEU A 42 54.72 8.66 -45.14
C LEU A 42 53.80 8.72 -43.92
N ALA A 43 52.55 9.12 -44.10
CA ALA A 43 51.55 9.02 -43.04
C ALA A 43 50.14 8.88 -43.58
N GLY A 44 49.40 7.91 -43.04
CA GLY A 44 48.02 7.70 -43.42
C GLY A 44 47.36 6.57 -42.63
N TYR A 45 46.11 6.31 -42.98
CA TYR A 45 45.32 5.23 -42.40
C TYR A 45 44.41 4.62 -43.47
N THR A 46 43.94 3.41 -43.23
CA THR A 46 42.95 2.74 -44.09
C THR A 46 41.61 2.70 -43.37
N ASP A 47 40.53 3.14 -44.01
CA ASP A 47 39.19 3.12 -43.41
C ASP A 47 38.53 1.73 -43.46
N ASN A 48 37.35 1.59 -42.85
CA ASN A 48 36.57 0.33 -42.85
C ASN A 48 36.12 -0.11 -44.24
N ALA A 49 36.15 0.77 -45.24
CA ALA A 49 35.82 0.47 -46.63
C ALA A 49 37.07 0.08 -47.45
N GLY A 50 38.24 -0.04 -46.81
CA GLY A 50 39.50 -0.39 -47.46
C GLY A 50 40.13 0.77 -48.22
N ARG A 51 39.68 2.02 -48.02
CA ARG A 51 40.25 3.19 -48.69
C ARG A 51 41.36 3.80 -47.86
N GLN A 52 42.48 4.11 -48.49
CA GLN A 52 43.60 4.80 -47.87
C GLN A 52 43.35 6.31 -47.84
N HIS A 53 43.70 6.94 -46.73
CA HIS A 53 43.60 8.37 -46.51
C HIS A 53 44.93 8.90 -45.96
N GLY A 54 45.43 9.99 -46.53
CA GLY A 54 46.58 10.71 -45.99
C GLY A 54 46.21 11.50 -44.73
N LEU A 55 47.22 11.86 -43.94
CA LEU A 55 47.05 12.75 -42.79
C LEU A 55 47.15 14.22 -43.19
N THR A 56 46.52 15.09 -42.39
CA THR A 56 46.72 16.53 -42.48
C THR A 56 48.03 16.94 -41.82
N THR A 57 48.62 18.06 -42.23
CA THR A 57 49.86 18.58 -41.63
C THR A 57 49.74 18.85 -40.13
N ALA A 58 48.53 19.13 -39.62
CA ALA A 58 48.29 19.26 -38.18
C ALA A 58 48.43 17.93 -37.45
N GLN A 59 47.89 16.84 -38.01
CA GLN A 59 47.98 15.49 -37.46
C GLN A 59 49.41 14.95 -37.52
N GLU A 60 50.12 15.20 -38.63
CA GLU A 60 51.53 14.83 -38.78
C GLU A 60 52.42 15.49 -37.71
N ARG A 61 52.19 16.79 -37.43
CA ARG A 61 52.91 17.49 -36.35
C ARG A 61 52.63 16.90 -34.97
N THR A 62 51.41 16.45 -34.73
CA THR A 62 51.05 15.78 -33.47
C THR A 62 51.77 14.44 -33.33
N LEU A 63 51.91 13.67 -34.42
CA LEU A 63 52.63 12.40 -34.42
C LEU A 63 54.15 12.58 -34.34
N SER A 64 54.71 13.63 -34.95
CA SER A 64 56.15 13.93 -34.90
C SER A 64 56.62 14.43 -33.53
N ALA A 65 55.69 14.88 -32.69
CA ALA A 65 55.99 15.33 -31.33
C ALA A 65 56.07 14.18 -30.30
N ILE A 66 55.78 12.94 -30.71
CA ILE A 66 55.83 11.76 -29.84
C ILE A 66 57.28 11.29 -29.73
N ASP A 67 57.77 11.12 -28.50
CA ASP A 67 59.11 10.61 -28.24
C ASP A 67 59.24 9.14 -28.72
N PRO A 68 60.25 8.78 -29.54
CA PRO A 68 60.48 7.41 -30.01
C PRO A 68 60.97 6.41 -28.94
N ASP A 69 60.56 6.58 -27.68
CA ASP A 69 60.93 5.76 -26.53
C ASP A 69 60.14 4.44 -26.42
N GLY A 70 59.20 4.20 -27.35
CA GLY A 70 58.33 3.03 -27.32
C GLY A 70 57.26 3.07 -26.23
N THR A 71 57.07 4.19 -25.53
CA THR A 71 55.99 4.33 -24.54
C THR A 71 54.66 4.68 -25.24
N PRO A 72 53.56 3.95 -24.98
CA PRO A 72 52.26 4.30 -25.58
C PRO A 72 51.68 5.58 -24.96
N VAL A 73 51.31 6.55 -25.79
CA VAL A 73 50.73 7.85 -25.40
C VAL A 73 49.36 8.04 -26.07
N THR A 74 48.42 8.63 -25.34
CA THR A 74 47.12 9.01 -25.90
C THR A 74 47.22 10.40 -26.55
N VAL A 75 46.87 10.49 -27.83
CA VAL A 75 46.95 11.73 -28.63
C VAL A 75 45.61 12.03 -29.32
N GLN A 76 45.33 13.31 -29.52
CA GLN A 76 44.14 13.76 -30.25
C GLN A 76 44.52 14.11 -31.69
N LEU A 77 44.03 13.35 -32.66
CA LEU A 77 44.32 13.55 -34.09
C LEU A 77 43.22 14.38 -34.78
N GLY A 78 42.80 15.49 -34.15
CA GLY A 78 41.78 16.39 -34.67
C GLY A 78 40.46 15.69 -34.98
N ALA A 79 40.01 15.77 -36.23
CA ALA A 79 38.76 15.18 -36.70
C ALA A 79 38.72 13.64 -36.65
N LEU A 80 39.88 12.97 -36.58
CA LEU A 80 39.94 11.51 -36.44
C LEU A 80 39.60 11.06 -35.02
N GLY A 81 39.68 11.95 -34.03
CA GLY A 81 39.38 11.65 -32.63
C GLY A 81 40.61 11.26 -31.81
N THR A 82 40.37 10.50 -30.75
CA THR A 82 41.38 10.07 -29.78
C THR A 82 42.05 8.78 -30.24
N TYR A 83 43.39 8.75 -30.21
CA TYR A 83 44.20 7.61 -30.60
C TYR A 83 45.18 7.25 -29.50
N ARG A 84 45.51 5.96 -29.41
CA ARG A 84 46.66 5.50 -28.62
C ARG A 84 47.82 5.23 -29.57
N ALA A 85 48.81 6.11 -29.52
CA ALA A 85 49.97 6.11 -30.40
C ALA A 85 51.20 5.55 -29.67
N GLN A 86 52.09 4.91 -30.42
CA GLN A 86 53.39 4.45 -29.96
C GLN A 86 54.40 4.74 -31.07
N ALA A 87 55.50 5.39 -30.70
CA ALA A 87 56.61 5.69 -31.60
C ALA A 87 57.82 4.83 -31.23
N VAL A 88 58.43 4.18 -32.22
CA VAL A 88 59.64 3.36 -32.03
C VAL A 88 60.65 3.75 -33.11
N GLY A 89 61.85 4.16 -32.70
CA GLY A 89 62.93 4.55 -33.60
C GLY A 89 64.03 3.49 -33.71
N SER A 90 64.55 3.27 -34.92
CA SER A 90 65.81 2.53 -35.13
C SER A 90 66.53 3.03 -36.38
N GLY A 91 67.83 3.34 -36.24
CA GLY A 91 68.66 3.72 -37.40
C GLY A 91 68.31 5.05 -38.09
N GLY A 92 67.64 5.98 -37.40
CA GLY A 92 67.27 7.30 -37.95
C GLY A 92 65.86 7.39 -38.54
N ASP A 93 65.19 6.24 -38.67
CA ASP A 93 63.77 6.14 -39.05
C ASP A 93 62.93 5.85 -37.78
N VAL A 94 61.82 6.58 -37.63
CA VAL A 94 60.85 6.45 -36.54
C VAL A 94 59.53 5.97 -37.09
N PHE A 95 59.06 4.83 -36.59
CA PHE A 95 57.76 4.26 -36.93
C PHE A 95 56.75 4.61 -35.84
N VAL A 96 55.66 5.25 -36.23
CA VAL A 96 54.55 5.60 -35.34
C VAL A 96 53.33 4.79 -35.75
N THR A 97 52.79 4.04 -34.80
CA THR A 97 51.52 3.33 -34.97
C THR A 97 50.52 3.88 -33.98
N ALA A 98 49.32 4.27 -34.44
CA ALA A 98 48.27 4.77 -33.59
C ALA A 98 46.95 4.03 -33.81
N LEU A 99 46.36 3.52 -32.73
CA LEU A 99 45.08 2.79 -32.76
C LEU A 99 43.92 3.72 -32.36
N PRO A 100 42.80 3.69 -33.11
CA PRO A 100 41.63 4.53 -32.80
C PRO A 100 40.93 4.06 -31.52
N LEU A 101 40.67 4.97 -30.59
CA LEU A 101 39.88 4.71 -29.37
C LEU A 101 38.38 5.04 -29.53
N GLY A 102 37.99 5.83 -30.54
CA GLY A 102 36.59 6.23 -30.72
C GLY A 102 35.60 5.08 -30.99
N ALA A 103 36.07 3.99 -31.63
CA ALA A 103 35.27 2.78 -31.79
C ALA A 103 34.98 2.08 -30.45
N LEU A 104 35.89 2.21 -29.48
CA LEU A 104 35.69 1.70 -28.12
C LEU A 104 34.72 2.59 -27.34
N ASP A 105 34.87 3.91 -27.42
CA ASP A 105 34.01 4.86 -26.69
C ASP A 105 32.54 4.78 -27.12
N SER A 106 32.28 4.70 -28.43
CA SER A 106 30.92 4.53 -28.97
C SER A 106 30.28 3.21 -28.55
N THR A 107 31.08 2.14 -28.48
CA THR A 107 30.63 0.83 -28.00
C THR A 107 30.30 0.87 -26.51
N ILE A 108 31.17 1.48 -25.68
CA ILE A 108 30.95 1.66 -24.24
C ILE A 108 29.72 2.53 -23.99
N ALA A 109 29.54 3.64 -24.70
CA ALA A 109 28.37 4.50 -24.58
C ALA A 109 27.08 3.73 -24.93
N ARG A 110 27.10 2.94 -26.00
CA ARG A 110 25.96 2.10 -26.40
C ARG A 110 25.65 1.02 -25.37
N LEU A 111 26.65 0.32 -24.85
CA LEU A 111 26.49 -0.65 -23.76
C LEU A 111 25.90 0.02 -22.51
N THR A 112 26.39 1.21 -22.15
CA THR A 112 25.91 1.97 -20.99
C THR A 112 24.45 2.39 -21.16
N LEU A 113 24.05 2.86 -22.35
CA LEU A 113 22.65 3.17 -22.66
C LEU A 113 21.76 1.93 -22.63
N VAL A 114 22.22 0.82 -23.21
CA VAL A 114 21.46 -0.44 -23.20
C VAL A 114 21.29 -0.96 -21.78
N PHE A 115 22.37 -1.08 -21.01
CA PHE A 115 22.29 -1.54 -19.62
C PHE A 115 21.50 -0.58 -18.73
N GLY A 116 21.68 0.73 -18.90
CA GLY A 116 20.88 1.74 -18.19
C GLY A 116 19.39 1.61 -18.51
N GLY A 117 19.04 1.45 -19.79
CA GLY A 117 17.67 1.24 -20.24
C GLY A 117 17.05 -0.06 -19.70
N VAL A 118 17.78 -1.18 -19.79
CA VAL A 118 17.33 -2.48 -19.27
C VAL A 118 17.17 -2.43 -17.74
N THR A 119 18.09 -1.78 -17.03
CA THR A 119 18.02 -1.63 -15.58
C THR A 119 16.83 -0.77 -15.18
N LEU A 120 16.62 0.37 -15.85
CA LEU A 120 15.48 1.25 -15.60
C LEU A 120 14.16 0.51 -15.88
N LEU A 121 14.06 -0.20 -17.00
CA LEU A 121 12.88 -0.99 -17.34
C LEU A 121 12.64 -2.08 -16.28
N GLY A 122 13.67 -2.78 -15.85
CA GLY A 122 13.60 -3.78 -14.78
C GLY A 122 13.09 -3.19 -13.46
N LEU A 123 13.60 -2.01 -13.06
CA LEU A 123 13.14 -1.30 -11.87
C LEU A 123 11.68 -0.87 -11.97
N LEU A 124 11.25 -0.37 -13.13
CA LEU A 124 9.86 0.02 -13.37
C LEU A 124 8.92 -1.19 -13.29
N VAL A 125 9.29 -2.31 -13.91
CA VAL A 125 8.52 -3.56 -13.85
C VAL A 125 8.47 -4.10 -12.42
N ALA A 126 9.59 -4.10 -11.70
CA ALA A 126 9.65 -4.53 -10.31
C ALA A 126 8.77 -3.63 -9.41
N ALA A 127 8.87 -2.30 -9.54
CA ALA A 127 8.04 -1.36 -8.79
C ALA A 127 6.54 -1.56 -9.09
N TRP A 128 6.18 -1.76 -10.36
CA TRP A 128 4.81 -2.04 -10.76
C TRP A 128 4.29 -3.36 -10.18
N ALA A 129 5.10 -4.42 -10.24
CA ALA A 129 4.77 -5.72 -9.67
C ALA A 129 4.61 -5.66 -8.14
N ILE A 130 5.52 -4.96 -7.44
CA ILE A 130 5.43 -4.74 -5.99
C ILE A 130 4.14 -3.97 -5.67
N ALA A 131 3.86 -2.87 -6.36
CA ALA A 131 2.66 -2.08 -6.13
C ALA A 131 1.37 -2.89 -6.34
N LEU A 132 1.31 -3.72 -7.39
CA LEU A 132 0.18 -4.61 -7.63
C LEU A 132 0.03 -5.69 -6.56
N THR A 133 1.14 -6.26 -6.11
CA THR A 133 1.15 -7.33 -5.10
C THR A 133 0.71 -6.79 -3.75
N VAL A 134 1.25 -5.64 -3.32
CA VAL A 134 0.85 -4.97 -2.07
C VAL A 134 -0.62 -4.58 -2.10
N ARG A 135 -1.10 -3.96 -3.19
CA ARG A 135 -2.52 -3.61 -3.34
C ARG A 135 -3.44 -4.84 -3.25
N ARG A 136 -3.06 -5.96 -3.87
CA ARG A 136 -3.84 -7.21 -3.78
C ARG A 136 -3.79 -7.82 -2.38
N ALA A 137 -2.64 -7.79 -1.71
CA ALA A 137 -2.47 -8.36 -0.39
C ALA A 137 -3.23 -7.59 0.70
N LEU A 138 -3.35 -6.25 0.56
CA LEU A 138 -4.04 -5.39 1.52
C LEU A 138 -5.56 -5.23 1.27
N ARG A 139 -6.04 -5.52 0.07
CA ARG A 139 -7.48 -5.41 -0.28
C ARG A 139 -8.43 -6.13 0.70
N PRO A 140 -8.14 -7.35 1.19
CA PRO A 140 -8.97 -8.00 2.20
C PRO A 140 -9.01 -7.24 3.53
N LEU A 141 -7.91 -6.60 3.92
CA LEU A 141 -7.84 -5.79 5.14
C LEU A 141 -8.68 -4.51 5.01
N GLU A 142 -8.65 -3.86 3.85
CA GLU A 142 -9.51 -2.70 3.55
C GLU A 142 -11.00 -3.05 3.65
N ARG A 143 -11.41 -4.24 3.21
CA ARG A 143 -12.79 -4.72 3.34
C ARG A 143 -13.19 -4.96 4.79
N VAL A 144 -12.32 -5.59 5.59
CA VAL A 144 -12.55 -5.78 7.03
C VAL A 144 -12.69 -4.43 7.73
N ALA A 145 -11.84 -3.47 7.41
CA ALA A 145 -11.92 -2.11 7.94
C ALA A 145 -13.21 -1.41 7.51
N GLY A 146 -13.63 -1.57 6.26
CA GLY A 146 -14.91 -1.05 5.75
C GLY A 146 -16.10 -1.55 6.56
N VAL A 147 -16.18 -2.86 6.83
CA VAL A 147 -17.24 -3.43 7.70
C VAL A 147 -17.23 -2.81 9.09
N ALA A 148 -16.05 -2.61 9.68
CA ALA A 148 -15.94 -1.97 11.00
C ALA A 148 -16.41 -0.50 10.97
N SER A 149 -16.05 0.25 9.92
CA SER A 149 -16.48 1.64 9.73
C SER A 149 -17.99 1.75 9.49
N ASP A 150 -18.56 0.86 8.68
CA ASP A 150 -20.00 0.81 8.43
C ASP A 150 -20.77 0.54 9.72
N VAL A 151 -20.29 -0.38 10.55
CA VAL A 151 -20.92 -0.66 11.86
C VAL A 151 -20.74 0.51 12.83
N ALA A 152 -19.57 1.15 12.84
CA ALA A 152 -19.32 2.31 13.70
C ALA A 152 -20.18 3.53 13.34
N ALA A 153 -20.64 3.61 12.08
CA ALA A 153 -21.55 4.66 11.62
C ALA A 153 -23.03 4.37 11.94
N LEU A 154 -23.38 3.16 12.40
CA LEU A 154 -24.75 2.84 12.80
C LEU A 154 -25.10 3.58 14.10
N ASP A 155 -26.25 4.22 14.13
CA ASP A 155 -26.84 4.74 15.36
C ASP A 155 -27.42 3.57 16.18
N LEU A 156 -26.58 3.02 17.05
CA LEU A 156 -26.94 1.92 17.95
C LEU A 156 -27.84 2.38 19.11
N GLU A 157 -28.01 3.69 19.33
CA GLU A 157 -28.84 4.25 20.41
C GLU A 157 -30.31 4.34 19.99
N GLY A 158 -30.59 4.61 18.71
CA GLY A 158 -31.94 4.72 18.15
C GLY A 158 -32.77 3.42 18.14
N GLY A 159 -32.20 2.30 18.59
CA GLY A 159 -32.95 1.08 18.89
C GLY A 159 -33.32 0.19 17.70
N ASP A 160 -33.29 0.67 16.46
CA ASP A 160 -33.85 -0.06 15.30
C ASP A 160 -32.84 -0.75 14.38
N THR A 161 -31.54 -0.54 14.58
CA THR A 161 -30.53 -1.12 13.68
C THR A 161 -30.06 -2.49 14.17
N ALA A 162 -30.31 -3.54 13.39
CA ALA A 162 -29.65 -4.83 13.53
C ALA A 162 -28.27 -4.78 12.87
N ILE A 163 -27.24 -5.26 13.57
CA ILE A 163 -25.87 -5.38 13.01
C ILE A 163 -25.85 -6.57 12.04
N THR A 164 -26.20 -6.32 10.78
CA THR A 164 -26.20 -7.31 9.69
C THR A 164 -24.87 -7.40 8.98
N ALA A 165 -24.06 -6.33 9.00
CA ALA A 165 -22.75 -6.29 8.37
C ALA A 165 -21.80 -7.30 9.03
N ARG A 166 -21.15 -8.13 8.21
CA ARG A 166 -20.19 -9.15 8.62
C ARG A 166 -19.06 -9.20 7.62
N VAL A 167 -17.88 -9.58 8.11
CA VAL A 167 -16.75 -9.90 7.23
C VAL A 167 -17.07 -11.17 6.46
N GLU A 168 -16.96 -11.13 5.14
CA GLU A 168 -17.21 -12.27 4.25
C GLU A 168 -16.19 -13.39 4.46
N ARG A 169 -16.63 -14.66 4.31
CA ARG A 169 -15.75 -15.83 4.43
C ARG A 169 -14.57 -15.83 3.45
N ALA A 170 -14.76 -15.22 2.28
CA ALA A 170 -13.70 -15.08 1.27
C ALA A 170 -12.52 -14.26 1.81
N ASP A 171 -12.80 -13.17 2.54
CA ASP A 171 -11.75 -12.32 3.11
C ASP A 171 -11.09 -12.96 4.35
N LEU A 172 -11.82 -13.81 5.09
CA LEU A 172 -11.29 -14.55 6.24
C LEU A 172 -10.24 -15.62 5.86
N THR A 173 -10.27 -16.10 4.62
CA THR A 173 -9.36 -17.14 4.14
C THR A 173 -8.22 -16.58 3.29
N ALA A 174 -8.19 -15.26 3.05
CA ALA A 174 -7.21 -14.61 2.20
C ALA A 174 -5.79 -14.65 2.79
N ASN A 175 -5.64 -14.34 4.08
CA ASN A 175 -4.38 -14.39 4.83
C ASN A 175 -4.67 -14.81 6.28
N ARG A 176 -3.70 -15.43 6.96
CA ARG A 176 -3.87 -15.91 8.34
C ARG A 176 -4.17 -14.75 9.30
N GLU A 177 -3.41 -13.67 9.19
CA GLU A 177 -3.50 -12.48 10.05
C GLU A 177 -4.84 -11.76 9.82
N VAL A 178 -5.22 -11.55 8.56
CA VAL A 178 -6.51 -10.95 8.20
C VAL A 178 -7.66 -11.84 8.66
N GLY A 179 -7.55 -13.15 8.50
CA GLY A 179 -8.53 -14.12 8.99
C GLY A 179 -8.71 -14.08 10.50
N GLN A 180 -7.62 -13.94 11.26
CA GLN A 180 -7.66 -13.79 12.71
C GLN A 180 -8.40 -12.50 13.12
N VAL A 181 -8.06 -11.37 12.50
CA VAL A 181 -8.71 -10.07 12.77
C VAL A 181 -10.19 -10.09 12.36
N GLY A 182 -10.51 -10.56 11.16
CA GLY A 182 -11.89 -10.63 10.68
C GLY A 182 -12.76 -11.59 11.50
N THR A 183 -12.19 -12.71 11.98
CA THR A 183 -12.89 -13.64 12.87
C THR A 183 -13.13 -13.01 14.24
N ALA A 184 -12.14 -12.30 14.79
CA ALA A 184 -12.28 -11.58 16.05
C ALA A 184 -13.35 -10.48 15.94
N LEU A 185 -13.36 -9.71 14.85
CA LEU A 185 -14.37 -8.70 14.57
C LEU A 185 -15.76 -9.33 14.48
N ASN A 186 -15.94 -10.41 13.71
CA ASN A 186 -17.23 -11.10 13.62
C ASN A 186 -17.72 -11.62 14.98
N ARG A 187 -16.83 -12.12 15.86
CA ARG A 187 -17.20 -12.48 17.24
C ARG A 187 -17.64 -11.27 18.06
N LEU A 188 -16.90 -10.16 17.97
CA LEU A 188 -17.22 -8.91 18.67
C LEU A 188 -18.60 -8.39 18.24
N LEU A 189 -18.84 -8.30 16.94
CA LEU A 189 -20.14 -7.95 16.35
C LEU A 189 -21.26 -8.91 16.76
N GLY A 190 -20.93 -10.18 17.05
CA GLY A 190 -21.87 -11.17 17.59
C GLY A 190 -22.27 -10.85 19.03
N HIS A 191 -21.28 -10.64 19.91
CA HIS A 191 -21.51 -10.27 21.30
C HIS A 191 -22.26 -8.93 21.43
N VAL A 192 -21.89 -7.91 20.65
CA VAL A 192 -22.59 -6.62 20.66
C VAL A 192 -24.05 -6.77 20.21
N GLY A 193 -24.31 -7.53 19.14
CA GLY A 193 -25.67 -7.79 18.69
C GLY A 193 -26.52 -8.52 19.74
N GLN A 194 -25.94 -9.50 20.43
CA GLN A 194 -26.61 -10.21 21.52
C GLN A 194 -26.88 -9.28 22.72
N ALA A 195 -25.90 -8.48 23.14
CA ALA A 195 -26.05 -7.54 24.25
C ALA A 195 -27.13 -6.48 23.97
N LEU A 196 -27.19 -5.95 22.74
CA LEU A 196 -28.25 -5.03 22.33
C LEU A 196 -29.63 -5.69 22.34
N THR A 197 -29.72 -6.95 21.94
CA THR A 197 -30.98 -7.71 21.98
C THR A 197 -31.47 -7.89 23.41
N VAL A 198 -30.60 -8.32 24.32
CA VAL A 198 -30.91 -8.45 25.76
C VAL A 198 -31.34 -7.10 26.35
N ARG A 199 -30.64 -6.02 26.02
CA ARG A 199 -30.99 -4.66 26.48
C ARG A 199 -32.39 -4.24 26.01
N ARG A 200 -32.73 -4.48 24.73
CA ARG A 200 -34.05 -4.15 24.16
C ARG A 200 -35.17 -4.93 24.84
N GLU A 201 -34.96 -6.21 25.09
CA GLU A 201 -35.94 -7.06 25.77
C GLU A 201 -36.17 -6.59 27.21
N ALA A 202 -35.10 -6.24 27.93
CA ALA A 202 -35.20 -5.66 29.28
C ALA A 202 -35.92 -4.31 29.27
N GLU A 203 -35.62 -3.44 28.29
CA GLU A 203 -36.29 -2.15 28.17
C GLU A 203 -37.78 -2.28 27.82
N SER A 204 -38.13 -3.20 26.92
CA SER A 204 -39.54 -3.48 26.57
C SER A 204 -40.32 -4.02 27.76
N THR A 205 -39.70 -4.93 28.53
CA THR A 205 -40.28 -5.48 29.76
C THR A 205 -40.50 -4.39 30.79
N MET A 206 -39.51 -3.51 31.01
CA MET A 206 -39.62 -2.39 31.93
C MET A 206 -40.72 -1.39 31.53
N ARG A 207 -40.83 -1.06 30.23
CA ARG A 207 -41.91 -0.17 29.73
C ARG A 207 -43.29 -0.77 29.98
N THR A 208 -43.45 -2.07 29.74
CA THR A 208 -44.70 -2.78 29.97
C THR A 208 -45.05 -2.80 31.45
N PHE A 209 -44.08 -3.14 32.30
CA PHE A 209 -44.25 -3.15 33.75
C PHE A 209 -44.64 -1.78 34.32
N VAL A 210 -43.98 -0.70 33.88
CA VAL A 210 -44.33 0.67 34.32
C VAL A 210 -45.74 1.06 33.87
N ALA A 211 -46.16 0.65 32.67
CA ALA A 211 -47.51 0.89 32.18
C ALA A 211 -48.53 0.15 33.05
N ASP A 212 -48.30 -1.13 33.33
CA ASP A 212 -49.18 -1.97 34.15
C ASP A 212 -49.26 -1.45 35.58
N ALA A 213 -48.13 -1.13 36.21
CA ALA A 213 -48.10 -0.54 37.55
C ALA A 213 -48.85 0.81 37.61
N SER A 214 -48.72 1.63 36.56
CA SER A 214 -49.46 2.90 36.47
C SER A 214 -50.97 2.68 36.37
N HIS A 215 -51.39 1.62 35.68
CA HIS A 215 -52.80 1.23 35.61
C HIS A 215 -53.31 0.67 36.94
N GLU A 216 -52.55 -0.21 37.58
CA GLU A 216 -52.90 -0.82 38.87
C GLU A 216 -52.92 0.18 40.03
N LEU A 217 -52.10 1.25 40.01
CA LEU A 217 -52.16 2.32 41.02
C LEU A 217 -53.33 3.29 40.82
N ARG A 218 -53.78 3.49 39.58
CA ARG A 218 -54.83 4.48 39.27
C ARG A 218 -56.18 4.12 39.90
N THR A 219 -56.53 2.84 39.90
CA THR A 219 -57.78 2.32 40.44
C THR A 219 -57.89 2.52 41.96
N PRO A 220 -56.87 2.11 42.77
CA PRO A 220 -56.75 2.47 44.17
C PRO A 220 -56.92 3.96 44.44
N ILE A 221 -56.19 4.80 43.69
CA ILE A 221 -56.15 6.25 43.92
C ILE A 221 -57.53 6.87 43.67
N ALA A 222 -58.20 6.45 42.60
CA ALA A 222 -59.56 6.89 42.31
C ALA A 222 -60.54 6.46 43.41
N THR A 223 -60.38 5.25 43.95
CA THR A 223 -61.22 4.69 45.01
C THR A 223 -61.03 5.43 46.34
N VAL A 224 -59.79 5.67 46.76
CA VAL A 224 -59.47 6.48 47.93
C VAL A 224 -60.07 7.88 47.82
N ARG A 225 -59.92 8.52 46.66
CA ARG A 225 -60.48 9.85 46.41
C ARG A 225 -62.00 9.84 46.53
N ALA A 226 -62.68 8.87 45.93
CA ALA A 226 -64.14 8.76 46.00
C ALA A 226 -64.64 8.59 47.44
N TYR A 227 -64.02 7.71 48.24
CA TYR A 227 -64.40 7.54 49.65
C TYR A 227 -64.07 8.75 50.52
N ALA A 228 -62.97 9.47 50.24
CA ALA A 228 -62.63 10.70 50.93
C ALA A 228 -63.67 11.81 50.66
N GLU A 229 -64.10 11.96 49.41
CA GLU A 229 -65.15 12.91 49.01
C GLU A 229 -66.52 12.54 49.64
N LEU A 230 -66.88 11.25 49.66
CA LEU A 230 -68.07 10.75 50.36
C LEU A 230 -68.01 10.98 51.87
N SER A 231 -66.84 10.79 52.48
CA SER A 231 -66.65 11.01 53.91
C SER A 231 -66.72 12.48 54.30
N ALA A 232 -66.23 13.39 53.44
CA ALA A 232 -66.27 14.83 53.67
C ALA A 232 -67.70 15.41 53.58
N SER A 233 -68.60 14.75 52.85
CA SER A 233 -69.99 15.18 52.66
C SER A 233 -71.01 14.49 53.58
N SER A 234 -70.62 13.41 54.27
CA SER A 234 -71.48 12.67 55.20
C SER A 234 -71.56 13.31 56.58
N ARG A 235 -72.75 13.25 57.21
CA ARG A 235 -72.97 13.62 58.63
C ARG A 235 -73.16 12.40 59.54
N ASP A 236 -73.22 11.21 58.95
CA ASP A 236 -73.33 9.94 59.67
C ASP A 236 -71.92 9.44 60.02
N LEU A 237 -71.64 9.36 61.33
CA LEU A 237 -70.34 8.93 61.85
C LEU A 237 -70.03 7.46 61.52
N ASP A 238 -71.04 6.60 61.44
CA ASP A 238 -70.83 5.19 61.11
C ASP A 238 -70.42 5.03 59.64
N ALA A 239 -71.07 5.78 58.74
CA ALA A 239 -70.71 5.84 57.33
C ALA A 239 -69.31 6.44 57.10
N VAL A 240 -68.93 7.47 57.87
CA VAL A 240 -67.56 8.03 57.88
C VAL A 240 -66.56 6.97 58.31
N HIS A 241 -66.83 6.23 59.39
CA HIS A 241 -65.95 5.18 59.90
C HIS A 241 -65.75 4.06 58.86
N ALA A 242 -66.81 3.64 58.18
CA ALA A 242 -66.74 2.65 57.11
C ALA A 242 -65.93 3.14 55.90
N ASN A 243 -66.10 4.41 55.49
CA ASN A 243 -65.34 5.01 54.39
C ASN A 243 -63.85 5.14 54.72
N VAL A 244 -63.51 5.57 55.93
CA VAL A 244 -62.12 5.62 56.42
C VAL A 244 -61.50 4.22 56.46
N GLY A 245 -62.26 3.20 56.87
CA GLY A 245 -61.82 1.80 56.80
C GLY A 245 -61.48 1.36 55.38
N ARG A 246 -62.33 1.70 54.39
CA ARG A 246 -62.04 1.40 52.97
C ARG A 246 -60.82 2.14 52.44
N ILE A 247 -60.63 3.41 52.81
CA ILE A 247 -59.42 4.17 52.46
C ILE A 247 -58.17 3.50 53.03
N ALA A 248 -58.21 3.06 54.29
CA ALA A 248 -57.08 2.38 54.93
C ALA A 248 -56.73 1.06 54.23
N THR A 249 -57.73 0.25 53.84
CA THR A 249 -57.50 -0.97 53.06
C THR A 249 -56.83 -0.67 51.72
N GLU A 250 -57.29 0.35 51.01
CA GLU A 250 -56.73 0.69 49.70
C GLU A 250 -55.32 1.28 49.82
N ALA A 251 -55.02 2.02 50.90
CA ALA A 251 -53.69 2.51 51.19
C ALA A 251 -52.69 1.38 51.48
N VAL A 252 -53.11 0.33 52.21
CA VAL A 252 -52.29 -0.88 52.40
C VAL A 252 -52.01 -1.54 51.05
N ARG A 253 -53.02 -1.69 50.20
CA ARG A 253 -52.87 -2.28 48.87
C ARG A 253 -51.91 -1.50 47.96
N MET A 254 -51.94 -0.16 48.01
CA MET A 254 -50.95 0.68 47.32
C MET A 254 -49.53 0.46 47.88
N GLY A 255 -49.41 0.30 49.20
CA GLY A 255 -48.13 0.02 49.86
C GLY A 255 -47.53 -1.30 49.40
N ASP A 256 -48.33 -2.37 49.40
CA ASP A 256 -47.91 -3.70 48.95
C ASP A 256 -47.43 -3.67 47.50
N LEU A 257 -48.17 -2.98 46.62
CA LEU A 257 -47.78 -2.82 45.21
C LEU A 257 -46.43 -2.09 45.08
N VAL A 258 -46.21 -1.00 45.82
CA VAL A 258 -44.93 -0.25 45.79
C VAL A 258 -43.77 -1.11 46.29
N GLU A 259 -43.99 -1.92 47.32
CA GLU A 259 -42.98 -2.84 47.85
C GLU A 259 -42.59 -3.89 46.79
N GLU A 260 -43.56 -4.41 46.03
CA GLU A 260 -43.32 -5.28 44.87
C GLU A 260 -42.54 -4.56 43.76
N LEU A 261 -42.86 -3.30 43.43
CA LEU A 261 -42.12 -2.51 42.45
C LEU A 261 -40.64 -2.31 42.88
N LEU A 262 -40.42 -2.01 44.16
CA LEU A 262 -39.08 -1.81 44.73
C LEU A 262 -38.28 -3.10 44.77
N LEU A 263 -38.93 -4.23 45.03
CA LEU A 263 -38.30 -5.55 44.98
C LEU A 263 -37.85 -5.88 43.56
N LEU A 264 -38.71 -5.69 42.56
CA LEU A 264 -38.36 -5.94 41.17
C LEU A 264 -37.22 -5.03 40.69
N ALA A 265 -37.27 -3.74 41.01
CA ALA A 265 -36.19 -2.80 40.66
C ALA A 265 -34.83 -3.19 41.26
N ARG A 266 -34.82 -3.75 42.47
CA ARG A 266 -33.59 -4.28 43.10
C ARG A 266 -33.07 -5.54 42.41
N LEU A 267 -33.96 -6.41 41.94
CA LEU A 267 -33.58 -7.62 41.19
C LEU A 267 -32.96 -7.24 39.83
N ASP A 268 -33.56 -6.30 39.11
CA ASP A 268 -33.02 -5.81 37.82
C ASP A 268 -31.66 -5.13 38.00
N ALA A 269 -31.50 -4.26 39.00
CA ALA A 269 -30.22 -3.62 39.29
C ALA A 269 -29.11 -4.64 39.59
N ARG A 270 -29.46 -5.76 40.26
CA ARG A 270 -28.54 -6.85 40.55
C ARG A 270 -28.17 -7.65 39.30
N ALA A 271 -29.13 -7.89 38.41
CA ALA A 271 -28.91 -8.56 37.13
C ALA A 271 -27.96 -7.74 36.23
N LEU A 272 -28.15 -6.41 36.16
CA LEU A 272 -27.26 -5.51 35.40
C LEU A 272 -25.84 -5.44 35.99
N ALA A 273 -25.69 -5.61 37.31
CA ALA A 273 -24.38 -5.62 37.98
C ALA A 273 -23.61 -6.94 37.82
N GLY A 274 -24.19 -7.95 37.14
CA GLY A 274 -23.56 -9.26 36.97
C GLY A 274 -23.37 -10.03 38.28
N ALA A 275 -24.14 -9.70 39.31
CA ALA A 275 -24.03 -10.35 40.61
C ALA A 275 -24.61 -11.78 40.55
N PRO A 276 -24.02 -12.76 41.27
CA PRO A 276 -24.51 -14.13 41.26
C PRO A 276 -25.97 -14.20 41.72
N PRO A 277 -26.75 -15.17 41.19
CA PRO A 277 -28.15 -15.34 41.55
C PRO A 277 -28.28 -15.48 43.07
N LEU A 278 -29.39 -15.00 43.62
CA LEU A 278 -29.68 -15.14 45.04
C LEU A 278 -29.61 -16.62 45.40
N ALA A 279 -28.83 -16.95 46.43
CA ALA A 279 -28.81 -18.30 46.98
C ALA A 279 -30.20 -18.58 47.53
N VAL A 280 -30.99 -19.35 46.78
CA VAL A 280 -32.27 -19.85 47.25
C VAL A 280 -31.94 -21.08 48.09
N ASP A 281 -31.85 -20.91 49.40
CA ASP A 281 -31.80 -22.05 50.30
C ASP A 281 -33.11 -22.81 50.17
N ALA A 282 -33.04 -24.12 49.94
CA ALA A 282 -34.21 -24.97 49.83
C ALA A 282 -34.95 -24.97 51.18
N VAL A 283 -36.05 -24.24 51.25
CA VAL A 283 -36.92 -24.24 52.43
C VAL A 283 -37.75 -25.52 52.39
N ASP A 284 -37.57 -26.36 53.41
CA ASP A 284 -38.35 -27.58 53.60
C ASP A 284 -39.79 -27.24 54.05
N LEU A 285 -40.69 -27.18 53.06
CA LEU A 285 -42.12 -26.90 53.25
C LEU A 285 -42.87 -27.99 54.04
N THR A 286 -42.22 -29.14 54.32
CA THR A 286 -42.83 -30.21 55.12
C THR A 286 -43.00 -29.83 56.59
N SER A 287 -42.37 -28.73 57.04
CA SER A 287 -42.44 -28.23 58.41
C SER A 287 -43.59 -27.25 58.70
N ILE A 288 -44.36 -26.82 57.68
CA ILE A 288 -45.47 -25.85 57.82
C ILE A 288 -46.85 -26.53 57.89
N VAL A 289 -46.90 -27.86 57.78
CA VAL A 289 -48.13 -28.62 58.05
C VAL A 289 -48.19 -28.98 59.54
N VAL A 290 -48.83 -28.10 60.33
CA VAL A 290 -49.35 -28.42 61.68
C VAL A 290 -50.84 -28.12 61.69
#